data_AF-A0A7C5LVU2-F1
#
_entry.id   AF-A0A7C5LVU2-F1
#
_cell.length_a   1.000
_cell.length_b   1.000
_cell.length_c   1.000
_cell.angle_alpha   90.00
_cell.angle_beta   90.00
_cell.angle_gamma   90.00
#
_symmetry.space_group_name_H-M   'P 1'
#
loop_
_entity.id
_entity.type
_entity.pdbx_description
1 polymer ?
#
loop_
_entity_poly.entity_id
_entity_poly.type
_entity_poly.pdbx_seq_one_letter_code
_entity_poly.pdbx_strand_id
1 'polypeptide(L)'
;MTQLKTWLLVALLALAPLAAPRMILAQEGSISTETGAAQNERDAAMAVKIREILQELDGYDDVTVSVSNGIVTLRGTTLDAGGGDHLAGLVRRIDGVVEVDNQVSLSTDIARRLTPAIERFGGRLRQAASFLPLLLVSLAAFGAIVFAGFF
;
A
#
# COMPACT_ATOMS: atom_id res chain seq x y z
N MET A 1 83.65 22.35 4.19
CA MET A 1 82.90 21.15 3.72
C MET A 1 81.83 20.66 4.69
N THR A 2 81.55 21.34 5.81
CA THR A 2 80.54 20.93 6.81
C THR A 2 79.15 21.55 6.58
N GLN A 3 79.08 22.73 5.95
CA GLN A 3 77.81 23.44 5.67
C GLN A 3 76.98 22.86 4.52
N LEU A 4 77.61 22.11 3.60
CA LEU A 4 76.92 21.45 2.49
C LEU A 4 76.16 20.19 2.95
N LYS A 5 76.67 19.53 3.99
CA LYS A 5 76.12 18.29 4.56
C LYS A 5 74.91 18.56 5.45
N THR A 6 74.87 19.71 6.14
CA THR A 6 73.71 20.17 6.91
C THR A 6 72.57 20.62 6.00
N TRP A 7 72.88 21.28 4.88
CA TRP A 7 71.87 21.61 3.85
C TRP A 7 71.30 20.38 3.14
N LEU A 8 72.10 19.34 2.92
CA LEU A 8 71.63 18.09 2.32
C LEU A 8 70.75 17.27 3.29
N LEU A 9 70.95 17.39 4.60
CA LEU A 9 70.08 16.78 5.63
C LEU A 9 68.74 17.50 5.80
N VAL A 10 68.70 18.84 5.64
CA VAL A 10 67.44 19.61 5.71
C VAL A 10 66.60 19.43 4.44
N ALA A 11 67.23 19.26 3.28
CA ALA A 11 66.52 18.95 2.04
C ALA A 11 65.93 17.52 2.01
N LEU A 12 66.57 16.55 2.67
CA LEU A 12 66.08 15.17 2.74
C LEU A 12 64.93 14.99 3.75
N LEU A 13 64.77 15.90 4.70
CA LEU A 13 63.71 15.85 5.72
C LEU A 13 62.40 16.54 5.26
N ALA A 14 62.42 17.29 4.16
CA ALA A 14 61.24 17.98 3.61
C ALA A 14 60.44 17.13 2.58
N LEU A 15 60.93 15.93 2.23
CA LEU A 15 60.26 15.01 1.29
C LEU A 15 59.71 13.77 2.03
N ALA A 16 58.97 13.98 3.11
CA ALA A 16 58.17 12.94 3.73
C ALA A 16 56.70 13.34 3.69
N PRO A 17 55.98 13.13 2.57
CA PRO A 17 54.55 13.05 2.66
C PRO A 17 54.24 11.73 3.38
N LEU A 18 53.68 11.86 4.57
CA LEU A 18 52.97 10.81 5.30
C LEU A 18 52.20 9.93 4.30
N ALA A 19 52.68 8.70 4.09
CA ALA A 19 51.90 7.65 3.46
C ALA A 19 50.80 7.25 4.44
N ALA A 20 49.78 8.10 4.57
CA ALA A 20 48.53 7.72 5.21
C ALA A 20 47.91 6.58 4.39
N PRO A 21 47.37 5.53 5.02
CA PRO A 21 46.60 4.53 4.30
C PRO A 21 45.39 5.23 3.66
N ARG A 22 45.42 5.41 2.34
CA ARG A 22 44.23 5.78 1.56
C ARG A 22 43.34 4.53 1.51
N MET A 23 42.42 4.39 2.46
CA MET A 23 41.30 3.48 2.28
C MET A 23 40.52 3.97 1.08
N ILE A 24 40.66 3.24 -0.03
CA ILE A 24 39.71 3.26 -1.13
C ILE A 24 38.44 2.66 -0.54
N LEU A 25 37.45 3.51 -0.26
CA LEU A 25 36.13 3.07 0.13
C LEU A 25 35.52 2.43 -1.13
N ALA A 26 35.54 1.10 -1.17
CA ALA A 26 34.71 0.34 -2.10
C ALA A 26 33.26 0.73 -1.79
N GLN A 27 32.66 1.53 -2.66
CA GLN A 27 31.24 1.80 -2.62
C GLN A 27 30.52 0.61 -3.24
N GLU A 28 30.54 -0.52 -2.54
CA GLU A 28 29.45 -1.48 -2.60
C GLU A 28 28.26 -0.86 -1.88
N GLY A 29 27.07 -0.93 -2.47
CA GLY A 29 25.84 -0.38 -1.90
C GLY A 29 25.62 -0.87 -0.47
N SER A 30 25.97 -0.03 0.49
CA SER A 30 25.79 -0.28 1.91
C SER A 30 24.48 0.39 2.33
N ILE A 31 23.56 -0.42 2.87
CA ILE A 31 22.44 0.08 3.68
C ILE A 31 23.09 0.73 4.90
N SER A 32 23.22 2.05 4.87
CA SER A 32 23.69 2.84 6.00
C SER A 32 22.71 2.64 7.15
N THR A 33 23.11 1.88 8.15
CA THR A 33 22.48 1.91 9.48
C THR A 33 22.83 3.25 10.12
N GLU A 34 22.09 4.29 9.75
CA GLU A 34 21.92 5.43 10.64
C GLU A 34 21.43 4.87 11.98
N THR A 35 22.06 5.28 13.09
CA THR A 35 21.75 4.79 14.44
C THR A 35 20.24 4.65 14.60
N GLY A 36 19.72 3.46 14.86
CA GLY A 36 18.27 3.18 14.78
C GLY A 36 17.40 4.18 15.55
N ALA A 37 17.95 4.85 16.57
CA ALA A 37 17.31 5.98 17.24
C ALA A 37 17.00 7.17 16.31
N ALA A 38 17.96 7.64 15.49
CA ALA A 38 17.75 8.73 14.55
C ALA A 38 16.75 8.35 13.45
N GLN A 39 16.80 7.09 12.98
CA GLN A 39 15.83 6.60 12.00
C GLN A 39 14.41 6.52 12.60
N ASN A 40 14.29 6.01 13.82
CA ASN A 40 13.01 5.95 14.53
C ASN A 40 12.40 7.35 14.75
N GLU A 41 13.20 8.36 15.05
CA GLU A 41 12.73 9.75 15.18
C GLU A 41 12.18 10.29 13.85
N ARG A 42 12.85 10.00 12.72
CA ARG A 42 12.35 10.38 11.39
C ARG A 42 11.08 9.62 11.03
N ASP A 43 11.05 8.31 11.26
CA ASP A 43 9.86 7.48 11.02
C ASP A 43 8.66 7.97 11.84
N ALA A 44 8.88 8.35 13.10
CA ALA A 44 7.85 8.92 13.96
C ALA A 44 7.34 10.27 13.42
N ALA A 45 8.25 11.16 13.01
CA ALA A 45 7.88 12.45 12.41
C ALA A 45 7.09 12.27 11.10
N MET A 46 7.47 11.30 10.27
CA MET A 46 6.74 10.94 9.05
C MET A 46 5.35 10.41 9.38
N ALA A 47 5.23 9.50 10.36
CA ALA A 47 3.94 8.96 10.78
C ALA A 47 2.98 10.03 11.32
N VAL A 48 3.49 11.02 12.05
CA VAL A 48 2.70 12.17 12.53
C VAL A 48 2.18 12.99 11.36
N LYS A 49 3.06 13.36 10.42
CA LYS A 49 2.67 14.15 9.24
C LYS A 49 1.62 13.45 8.37
N ILE A 50 1.77 12.15 8.15
CA ILE A 50 0.79 11.37 7.37
C ILE A 50 -0.56 11.35 8.09
N ARG A 51 -0.56 11.24 9.43
CA ARG A 51 -1.78 11.24 10.24
C ARG A 51 -2.49 12.60 10.20
N GLU A 52 -1.76 13.70 10.24
CA GLU A 52 -2.34 15.04 10.08
C GLU A 52 -3.01 15.20 8.71
N ILE A 53 -2.37 14.72 7.63
CA ILE A 53 -2.96 14.75 6.28
C ILE A 53 -4.23 13.90 6.22
N LEU A 54 -4.22 12.72 6.85
CA LEU A 54 -5.38 11.83 6.91
C LEU A 54 -6.56 12.44 7.66
N GLN A 55 -6.31 13.20 8.72
CA GLN A 55 -7.36 13.87 9.51
C GLN A 55 -8.07 14.99 8.73
N GLU A 56 -7.41 15.58 7.73
CA GLU A 56 -8.03 16.56 6.83
C GLU A 56 -8.85 15.89 5.71
N LEU A 57 -8.64 14.59 5.48
CA LEU A 57 -9.30 13.84 4.42
C LEU A 57 -10.50 13.07 4.98
N ASP A 58 -11.71 13.49 4.63
CA ASP A 58 -12.94 12.77 4.96
C ASP A 58 -12.92 11.33 4.43
N GLY A 59 -13.30 10.37 5.28
CA GLY A 59 -13.47 8.96 4.88
C GLY A 59 -12.23 8.06 5.05
N TYR A 60 -11.20 8.55 5.75
CA TYR A 60 -10.02 7.77 6.16
C TYR A 60 -9.85 7.65 7.68
N ASP A 61 -10.89 7.97 8.46
CA ASP A 61 -10.86 7.95 9.93
C ASP A 61 -10.52 6.57 10.52
N ASP A 62 -10.87 5.50 9.79
CA ASP A 62 -10.60 4.10 10.16
C ASP A 62 -9.24 3.60 9.65
N VAL A 63 -8.43 4.46 9.02
CA VAL A 63 -7.11 4.10 8.52
C VAL A 63 -6.02 4.44 9.53
N THR A 64 -5.31 3.40 9.97
CA THR A 64 -4.13 3.48 10.82
C THR A 64 -2.86 3.43 9.97
N VAL A 65 -1.89 4.25 10.35
CA VAL A 65 -0.57 4.34 9.70
C VAL A 65 0.53 3.92 10.66
N SER A 66 1.44 3.10 10.15
CA SER A 66 2.71 2.74 10.79
C SER A 66 3.86 2.96 9.81
N VAL A 67 5.00 3.43 10.30
CA VAL A 67 6.19 3.65 9.48
C VAL A 67 7.37 2.93 10.14
N SER A 68 8.11 2.17 9.35
CA SER A 68 9.32 1.50 9.81
C SER A 68 10.36 1.45 8.71
N ASN A 69 11.54 2.04 8.97
CA ASN A 69 12.65 2.10 8.03
C ASN A 69 12.24 2.65 6.66
N GLY A 70 11.41 3.70 6.63
CA GLY A 70 10.89 4.27 5.38
C GLY A 70 9.82 3.44 4.66
N ILE A 71 9.37 2.32 5.23
CA ILE A 71 8.22 1.55 4.74
C ILE A 71 6.97 2.03 5.47
N VAL A 72 6.00 2.53 4.72
CA VAL A 72 4.72 2.97 5.28
C VAL A 72 3.68 1.86 5.12
N THR A 73 3.13 1.39 6.23
CA THR A 73 2.01 0.44 6.23
C THR A 73 0.71 1.18 6.52
N LEU A 74 -0.24 1.07 5.60
CA LEU A 74 -1.59 1.62 5.71
C LEU A 74 -2.56 0.48 6.00
N ARG A 75 -3.28 0.53 7.11
CA ARG A 75 -4.22 -0.53 7.51
C ARG A 75 -5.55 0.06 7.93
N GLY A 76 -6.66 -0.50 7.47
CA GLY A 76 -7.99 -0.10 7.89
C GLY A 76 -9.04 -0.29 6.82
N THR A 77 -10.11 0.50 6.91
CA THR A 77 -11.14 0.55 5.87
C THR A 77 -11.36 1.96 5.32
N THR A 78 -11.77 2.04 4.05
CA THR A 78 -12.21 3.29 3.41
C THR A 78 -13.58 3.10 2.79
N LEU A 79 -14.34 4.18 2.61
CA LEU A 79 -15.69 4.15 2.02
C LEU A 79 -15.67 4.23 0.48
N ASP A 80 -14.52 4.58 -0.11
CA ASP A 80 -14.36 4.73 -1.55
C ASP A 80 -13.73 3.49 -2.21
N ALA A 81 -14.25 3.08 -3.36
CA ALA A 81 -13.81 1.89 -4.09
C ALA A 81 -12.40 2.00 -4.69
N GLY A 82 -11.75 3.17 -4.59
CA GLY A 82 -10.33 3.38 -4.94
C GLY A 82 -9.55 4.18 -3.88
N GLY A 83 -10.14 4.42 -2.70
CA GLY A 83 -9.56 5.29 -1.67
C GLY A 83 -8.20 4.79 -1.19
N GLY A 84 -8.02 3.47 -1.06
CA GLY A 84 -6.75 2.86 -0.67
C GLY A 84 -5.62 3.16 -1.65
N ASP A 85 -5.86 3.00 -2.96
CA ASP A 85 -4.84 3.23 -3.99
C ASP A 85 -4.52 4.72 -4.15
N HIS A 86 -5.55 5.57 -4.05
CA HIS A 86 -5.37 7.01 -4.08
C HIS A 86 -4.53 7.50 -2.89
N LEU A 87 -4.82 6.98 -1.69
CA LEU A 87 -4.06 7.27 -0.48
C LEU A 87 -2.62 6.77 -0.59
N ALA A 88 -2.39 5.55 -1.08
CA ALA A 88 -1.06 5.02 -1.31
C ALA A 88 -0.25 5.90 -2.29
N GLY A 89 -0.91 6.38 -3.36
CA GLY A 89 -0.32 7.32 -4.31
C GLY A 89 0.02 8.69 -3.70
N LEU A 90 -0.76 9.16 -2.73
CA LEU A 90 -0.48 10.38 -1.99
C LEU A 90 0.73 10.22 -1.05
N VAL A 91 0.76 9.12 -0.29
CA VAL A 91 1.84 8.81 0.65
C VAL A 91 3.18 8.62 -0.06
N ARG A 92 3.19 8.00 -1.24
CA ARG A 92 4.41 7.83 -2.07
C ARG A 92 5.08 9.15 -2.48
N ARG A 93 4.36 10.28 -2.43
CA ARG A 93 4.91 11.61 -2.76
C ARG A 93 5.60 12.28 -1.56
N ILE A 94 5.54 11.67 -0.38
CA ILE A 94 6.18 12.21 0.83
C ILE A 94 7.67 11.86 0.78
N ASP A 95 8.50 12.86 1.05
CA ASP A 95 9.95 12.70 1.13
C ASP A 95 10.33 11.68 2.23
N GLY A 96 11.21 10.74 1.90
CA GLY A 96 11.64 9.66 2.81
C GLY A 96 10.86 8.34 2.73
N VAL A 97 9.81 8.26 1.91
CA VAL A 97 9.06 7.01 1.68
C VAL A 97 9.79 6.14 0.65
N VAL A 98 10.16 4.92 1.06
CA VAL A 98 10.80 3.92 0.21
C VAL A 98 9.77 3.02 -0.45
N GLU A 99 8.79 2.55 0.32
CA GLU A 99 7.71 1.69 -0.15
C GLU A 99 6.43 1.93 0.64
N VAL A 100 5.28 1.65 0.02
CA VAL A 100 3.97 1.73 0.68
C VAL A 100 3.28 0.38 0.60
N ASP A 101 3.08 -0.23 1.77
CA ASP A 101 2.28 -1.44 1.94
C ASP A 101 0.82 -1.05 2.21
N ASN A 102 -0.02 -1.19 1.18
CA ASN A 102 -1.44 -0.87 1.24
C ASN A 102 -2.27 -2.09 1.67
N GLN A 103 -2.70 -2.10 2.93
CA GLN A 103 -3.61 -3.08 3.51
C GLN A 103 -4.99 -2.46 3.80
N VAL A 104 -5.35 -1.38 3.10
CA VAL A 104 -6.65 -0.72 3.24
C VAL A 104 -7.69 -1.46 2.40
N SER A 105 -8.75 -1.91 3.04
CA SER A 105 -9.87 -2.59 2.38
C SER A 105 -11.07 -1.66 2.21
N LEU A 106 -11.93 -1.95 1.24
CA LEU A 106 -13.21 -1.27 1.14
C LEU A 106 -14.06 -1.69 2.35
N SER A 107 -14.59 -0.72 3.09
CA SER A 107 -15.50 -0.98 4.18
C SER A 107 -16.78 -1.63 3.62
N THR A 108 -16.92 -2.94 3.84
CA THR A 108 -18.09 -3.72 3.40
C THR A 108 -19.38 -3.31 4.12
N ASP A 109 -19.31 -2.38 5.08
CA ASP A 109 -20.47 -1.69 5.67
C ASP A 109 -21.11 -0.66 4.71
N ILE A 110 -20.72 -0.68 3.43
CA ILE A 110 -21.50 -0.16 2.29
C ILE A 110 -21.78 -1.29 1.27
N ALA A 111 -22.19 -2.45 1.78
CA ALA A 111 -23.07 -3.37 1.05
C ALA A 111 -24.39 -2.70 0.59
N ARG A 112 -24.60 -1.40 0.91
CA ARG A 112 -25.68 -0.51 0.46
C ARG A 112 -25.47 0.16 -0.92
N ARG A 113 -24.38 -0.14 -1.64
CA ARG A 113 -24.22 0.30 -3.05
C ARG A 113 -23.94 -0.83 -4.04
N LEU A 114 -23.73 -2.05 -3.56
CA LEU A 114 -23.79 -3.27 -4.36
C LEU A 114 -25.18 -3.95 -4.34
N THR A 115 -26.12 -3.39 -3.59
CA THR A 115 -27.51 -3.84 -3.50
C THR A 115 -28.38 -3.54 -4.73
N PRO A 116 -28.25 -2.41 -5.47
CA PRO A 116 -29.27 -2.08 -6.47
C PRO A 116 -29.19 -2.97 -7.71
N ALA A 117 -28.12 -3.74 -7.91
CA ALA A 117 -28.08 -4.77 -8.94
C ALA A 117 -28.88 -6.02 -8.51
N ILE A 118 -28.71 -6.46 -7.27
CA ILE A 118 -29.34 -7.69 -6.74
C ILE A 118 -30.83 -7.44 -6.40
N GLU A 119 -31.20 -6.26 -5.90
CA GLU A 119 -32.62 -5.87 -5.68
C GLU A 119 -33.43 -5.85 -7.00
N ARG A 120 -32.80 -5.45 -8.11
CA ARG A 120 -33.43 -5.40 -9.44
C ARG A 120 -33.64 -6.80 -10.04
N PHE A 121 -32.80 -7.78 -9.70
CA PHE A 121 -33.04 -9.18 -10.07
C PHE A 121 -34.15 -9.81 -9.23
N GLY A 122 -34.24 -9.48 -7.93
CA GLY A 122 -35.31 -9.98 -7.04
C GLY A 122 -36.72 -9.55 -7.47
N GLY A 123 -36.88 -8.29 -7.91
CA GLY A 123 -38.17 -7.78 -8.41
C GLY A 123 -38.67 -8.51 -9.67
N ARG A 124 -37.76 -8.83 -10.60
CA ARG A 124 -38.11 -9.56 -11.83
C ARG A 124 -38.44 -11.04 -11.57
N LEU A 125 -37.77 -11.67 -10.60
CA LEU A 125 -38.06 -13.05 -10.21
C LEU A 125 -39.44 -13.20 -9.52
N ARG A 126 -39.87 -12.21 -8.72
CA ARG A 126 -41.25 -12.18 -8.17
C ARG A 126 -42.32 -11.99 -9.25
N GLN A 127 -42.04 -11.23 -10.30
CA GLN A 127 -42.96 -11.08 -11.43
C GLN A 127 -43.02 -12.36 -12.28
N ALA A 128 -41.90 -13.07 -12.46
CA ALA A 128 -41.89 -14.40 -13.07
C ALA A 128 -42.70 -15.42 -12.24
N ALA A 129 -42.60 -15.37 -10.91
CA ALA A 129 -43.40 -16.21 -10.01
C ALA A 129 -44.92 -15.94 -10.09
N SER A 130 -45.33 -14.78 -10.61
CA SER A 130 -46.76 -14.45 -10.82
C SER A 130 -47.37 -15.23 -11.98
N PHE A 131 -46.55 -15.74 -12.92
CA PHE A 131 -46.99 -16.58 -14.04
C PHE A 131 -46.95 -18.09 -13.70
N LEU A 132 -46.44 -18.46 -12.53
CA LEU A 132 -46.40 -19.82 -12.02
C LEU A 132 -47.78 -20.54 -12.02
N PRO A 133 -48.91 -19.91 -11.65
CA PRO A 133 -50.22 -20.57 -11.74
C PRO A 133 -50.61 -20.96 -13.18
N LEU A 134 -50.28 -20.14 -14.18
CA LEU A 134 -50.58 -20.47 -15.59
C LEU A 134 -49.71 -21.64 -16.07
N LEU A 135 -48.42 -21.65 -15.68
CA LEU A 135 -47.50 -22.74 -15.98
C LEU A 135 -47.97 -24.06 -15.36
N LEU A 136 -48.50 -24.02 -14.14
CA LEU A 136 -49.07 -25.19 -13.46
C LEU A 136 -50.26 -25.77 -14.24
N VAL A 137 -51.16 -24.92 -14.72
CA VAL A 137 -52.34 -25.36 -15.51
C VAL A 137 -51.89 -25.99 -16.83
N SER A 138 -50.90 -25.41 -17.53
CA SER A 138 -50.43 -25.98 -18.80
C SER A 138 -49.71 -27.32 -18.59
N LEU A 139 -48.88 -27.44 -17.55
CA LEU A 139 -48.19 -28.70 -17.20
C LEU A 139 -49.18 -29.79 -16.80
N ALA A 140 -50.23 -29.43 -16.04
CA ALA A 140 -51.29 -30.36 -15.66
C ALA A 140 -52.08 -30.86 -16.87
N ALA A 141 -52.48 -29.95 -17.77
CA ALA A 141 -53.18 -30.31 -19.00
C ALA A 141 -52.32 -31.19 -19.91
N PHE A 142 -51.05 -30.82 -20.11
CA PHE A 142 -50.09 -31.59 -20.88
C PHE A 142 -49.89 -32.99 -20.28
N GLY A 143 -49.68 -33.08 -18.97
CA GLY A 143 -49.51 -34.35 -18.25
C GLY A 143 -50.74 -35.25 -18.36
N ALA A 144 -51.95 -34.67 -18.26
CA ALA A 144 -53.19 -35.43 -18.42
C ALA A 144 -53.35 -36.01 -19.84
N ILE A 145 -53.00 -35.24 -20.87
CA ILE A 145 -53.04 -35.70 -22.27
C ILE A 145 -52.03 -36.82 -22.50
N VAL A 146 -50.79 -36.66 -22.03
CA VAL A 146 -49.74 -37.67 -22.18
C VAL A 146 -50.11 -38.96 -21.44
N PHE A 147 -50.63 -38.85 -20.22
CA PHE A 147 -51.06 -40.00 -19.43
C PHE A 147 -52.22 -40.75 -20.09
N ALA A 148 -53.24 -40.03 -20.57
CA ALA A 148 -54.37 -40.63 -21.28
C ALA A 148 -54.01 -41.19 -22.66
N GLY A 149 -52.94 -40.70 -23.30
CA GLY A 149 -52.43 -41.26 -24.56
C GLY A 149 -51.51 -42.47 -24.38
N PHE A 150 -50.94 -42.65 -23.19
CA PHE A 150 -50.06 -43.77 -22.88
C PHE A 150 -50.80 -44.99 -22.32
N PHE A 151 -51.95 -44.78 -21.67
CA PHE A 151 -52.81 -45.81 -21.08
C PHE A 151 -53.95 -46.18 -22.03
#